data_AF-A0AAV7IKB3-F1
#
_entry.id   AF-A0AAV7IKB3-F1
#
_cell.length_a   1.000
_cell.length_b   1.000
_cell.length_c   1.000
_cell.angle_alpha   90.00
_cell.angle_beta   90.00
_cell.angle_gamma   90.00
#
_symmetry.space_group_name_H-M   'P 1'
#
loop_
_entity.id
_entity.type
_entity.pdbx_description
1 polymer ?
#
loop_
_entity_poly.entity_id
_entity_poly.type
_entity_poly.pdbx_seq_one_letter_code
_entity_poly.pdbx_strand_id
1 'polypeptide(L)'
;MSSSHLTDDNLLLSSNIQSQLPRIRNNRCNLHDSNVANFLKTIQDKSRSDKKLSKSYVNAIYSTLKLLNPSLTKTASEMDFPRKNRKFSSDEYLDTISGVKKVVEQMTQFTESFKNIEIQKVESRRKIDTMIAITMTALTNLRTTELLQLELKHLYQIAHGIPITLKLSYNKEQIIDVLLTDILTNQTFKNIINMVLSRELWCKNNFNSESQIKQSCIKLISCKNDTINKTFSELYVQINNKKPKLTLGLKSVRSHNSARIVYQRIHVTIDSDDETIFESNINNFIKENRTPHQA
;
A
#
# COMPACT_ATOMS: atom_id res chain seq x y z
N MET A 1 38.41 -12.59 -20.83
CA MET A 1 37.80 -13.60 -19.94
C MET A 1 37.21 -12.91 -18.74
N SER A 2 36.09 -13.43 -18.25
CA SER A 2 35.38 -13.10 -17.00
C SER A 2 34.58 -11.81 -16.98
N SER A 3 33.38 -11.74 -16.41
CA SER A 3 32.27 -12.68 -16.21
C SER A 3 31.16 -11.74 -15.69
N SER A 4 30.06 -11.61 -16.43
CA SER A 4 28.91 -10.80 -16.04
C SER A 4 28.03 -11.56 -15.04
N HIS A 5 28.23 -11.31 -13.74
CA HIS A 5 27.27 -11.69 -12.71
C HIS A 5 26.19 -10.61 -12.58
N LEU A 6 25.10 -10.79 -13.33
CA LEU A 6 23.78 -10.25 -12.99
C LEU A 6 23.05 -11.33 -12.19
N THR A 7 23.19 -11.31 -10.87
CA THR A 7 22.36 -12.11 -9.96
C THR A 7 21.00 -11.45 -9.79
N ASP A 8 19.98 -12.20 -10.23
CA ASP A 8 18.84 -12.61 -9.41
C ASP A 8 18.37 -11.61 -8.35
N ASP A 9 17.44 -10.74 -8.73
CA ASP A 9 16.36 -10.28 -7.86
C ASP A 9 15.42 -9.39 -8.66
N ASN A 10 14.48 -10.01 -9.37
CA ASN A 10 13.15 -9.43 -9.58
C ASN A 10 12.23 -10.41 -10.30
N LEU A 11 11.04 -10.55 -9.73
CA LEU A 11 9.87 -11.28 -10.19
C LEU A 11 9.91 -12.80 -9.95
N LEU A 12 9.12 -13.21 -8.95
CA LEU A 12 8.43 -14.51 -8.93
C LEU A 12 7.53 -14.61 -10.18
N LEU A 13 8.15 -14.83 -11.33
CA LEU A 13 7.51 -15.33 -12.52
C LEU A 13 7.33 -16.83 -12.31
N SER A 14 6.09 -17.32 -12.37
CA SER A 14 5.82 -18.76 -12.30
C SER A 14 6.79 -19.53 -13.20
N SER A 15 7.30 -20.69 -12.76
CA SER A 15 8.30 -21.53 -13.46
C SER A 15 8.02 -21.73 -14.97
N ASN A 16 6.76 -21.68 -15.39
CA ASN A 16 6.36 -21.71 -16.79
C ASN A 16 6.81 -20.49 -17.63
N ILE A 17 6.86 -19.28 -17.06
CA ILE A 17 7.34 -18.06 -17.74
C ILE A 17 8.85 -18.15 -17.97
N GLN A 18 9.61 -18.63 -16.98
CA GLN A 18 11.06 -18.85 -17.11
C GLN A 18 11.39 -19.78 -18.28
N SER A 19 10.57 -20.81 -18.53
CA SER A 19 10.75 -21.73 -19.66
C SER A 19 10.53 -21.09 -21.04
N GLN A 20 9.79 -19.96 -21.11
CA GLN A 20 9.50 -19.26 -22.37
C GLN A 20 10.39 -18.02 -22.60
N LEU A 21 11.05 -17.52 -21.56
CA LEU A 21 11.99 -16.38 -21.63
C LEU A 21 13.11 -16.55 -22.67
N PRO A 22 13.72 -17.74 -22.89
CA PRO A 22 14.77 -17.90 -23.91
C PRO A 22 14.26 -17.67 -25.34
N ARG A 23 13.04 -18.14 -25.65
CA ARG A 23 12.40 -17.91 -26.97
C ARG A 23 12.02 -16.44 -27.16
N ILE A 24 11.58 -15.80 -26.08
CA ILE A 24 11.24 -14.37 -26.06
C ILE A 24 12.50 -13.50 -26.23
N ARG A 25 13.64 -13.93 -25.68
CA ARG A 25 14.91 -13.19 -25.77
C ARG A 25 15.50 -13.21 -27.19
N ASN A 26 15.31 -14.31 -27.94
CA ASN A 26 15.80 -14.45 -29.31
C ASN A 26 14.94 -13.76 -30.38
N ASN A 27 13.65 -13.47 -30.09
CA ASN A 27 12.73 -12.83 -31.05
C ASN A 27 12.55 -11.31 -30.85
N ARG A 28 13.30 -10.69 -29.91
CA ARG A 28 13.12 -9.27 -29.55
C ARG A 28 13.23 -8.31 -30.74
N CYS A 29 14.09 -8.62 -31.71
CA CYS A 29 14.37 -7.74 -32.85
C CYS A 29 13.32 -7.78 -33.96
N ASN A 30 12.40 -8.76 -33.97
CA ASN A 30 11.45 -8.95 -35.06
C ASN A 30 9.99 -8.70 -34.66
N LEU A 31 9.73 -8.24 -33.43
CA LEU A 31 8.37 -7.96 -32.95
C LEU A 31 8.03 -6.47 -33.11
N HIS A 32 6.95 -6.19 -33.83
CA HIS A 32 6.38 -4.86 -34.07
C HIS A 32 4.86 -4.91 -33.94
N ASP A 33 4.21 -3.75 -33.91
CA ASP A 33 2.75 -3.64 -33.67
C ASP A 33 1.89 -4.38 -34.71
N SER A 34 2.44 -4.70 -35.88
CA SER A 34 1.77 -5.47 -36.94
C SER A 34 1.74 -6.99 -36.67
N ASN A 35 2.69 -7.53 -35.90
CA ASN A 35 2.84 -8.98 -35.73
C ASN A 35 2.75 -9.46 -34.27
N VAL A 36 2.85 -8.56 -33.30
CA VAL A 36 2.88 -8.90 -31.87
C VAL A 36 1.57 -9.54 -31.39
N ALA A 37 0.41 -9.15 -31.94
CA ALA A 37 -0.88 -9.76 -31.62
C ALA A 37 -0.93 -11.26 -32.01
N ASN A 38 -0.42 -11.61 -33.19
CA ASN A 38 -0.37 -12.99 -33.67
C ASN A 38 0.64 -13.83 -32.88
N PHE A 39 1.76 -13.23 -32.50
CA PHE A 39 2.74 -13.85 -31.60
C PHE A 39 2.11 -14.20 -30.24
N LEU A 40 1.38 -13.27 -29.63
CA LEU A 40 0.68 -13.49 -28.37
C LEU A 40 -0.44 -14.55 -28.48
N LYS A 41 -1.20 -14.58 -29.58
CA LYS A 41 -2.18 -15.66 -29.85
C LYS A 41 -1.49 -17.02 -29.97
N THR A 42 -0.35 -17.08 -30.64
CA THR A 42 0.44 -18.31 -30.75
C THR A 42 0.93 -18.79 -29.38
N ILE A 43 1.37 -17.89 -28.51
CA ILE A 43 1.73 -18.23 -27.12
C ILE A 43 0.51 -18.73 -26.36
N GLN A 44 -0.64 -18.07 -26.54
CA GLN A 44 -1.88 -18.46 -25.88
C GLN A 44 -2.31 -19.89 -26.21
N ASP A 45 -2.14 -20.28 -27.47
CA ASP A 45 -2.53 -21.60 -27.99
C ASP A 45 -1.45 -22.68 -27.76
N LYS A 46 -0.16 -22.33 -27.67
CA LYS A 46 0.96 -23.29 -27.42
C LYS A 46 1.19 -23.63 -25.94
N SER A 47 0.12 -23.73 -25.16
CA SER A 47 0.21 -24.15 -23.76
C SER A 47 0.73 -25.59 -23.66
N ARG A 48 1.45 -25.92 -22.57
CA ARG A 48 1.90 -27.30 -22.28
C ARG A 48 0.75 -28.26 -21.96
N SER A 49 -0.43 -27.72 -21.73
CA SER A 49 -1.69 -28.46 -21.57
C SER A 49 -2.59 -28.17 -22.77
N ASP A 50 -3.53 -29.07 -23.07
CA ASP A 50 -4.60 -28.84 -24.08
C ASP A 50 -5.48 -27.61 -23.79
N LYS A 51 -5.30 -26.97 -22.64
CA LYS A 51 -5.96 -25.72 -22.24
C LYS A 51 -5.14 -24.51 -22.67
N LYS A 52 -5.80 -23.58 -23.39
CA LYS A 52 -5.27 -22.25 -23.74
C LYS A 52 -4.86 -21.46 -22.50
N LEU A 53 -3.81 -20.65 -22.61
CA LEU A 53 -3.41 -19.73 -21.54
C LEU A 53 -4.49 -18.66 -21.31
N SER A 54 -4.65 -18.23 -20.05
CA SER A 54 -5.59 -17.16 -19.72
C SER A 54 -5.16 -15.83 -20.34
N LYS A 55 -6.12 -15.01 -20.78
CA LYS A 55 -5.85 -13.65 -21.32
C LYS A 55 -5.02 -12.79 -20.36
N SER A 56 -5.25 -12.91 -19.05
CA SER A 56 -4.50 -12.20 -18.02
C SER A 56 -3.02 -12.59 -17.99
N TYR A 57 -2.71 -13.87 -18.19
CA TYR A 57 -1.34 -14.37 -18.24
C TYR A 57 -0.63 -13.91 -19.52
N VAL A 58 -1.32 -13.93 -20.66
CA VAL A 58 -0.78 -13.40 -21.92
C VAL A 58 -0.52 -11.88 -21.84
N ASN A 59 -1.39 -11.13 -21.14
CA ASN A 59 -1.17 -9.70 -20.87
C ASN A 59 0.08 -9.44 -20.02
N ALA A 60 0.34 -10.30 -19.02
CA ALA A 60 1.58 -10.21 -18.22
C ALA A 60 2.82 -10.43 -19.10
N ILE A 61 2.79 -11.44 -19.99
CA ILE A 61 3.87 -11.68 -20.97
C ILE A 61 4.07 -10.46 -21.88
N TYR A 62 2.97 -9.88 -22.39
CA TYR A 62 3.05 -8.68 -23.22
C TYR A 62 3.62 -7.47 -22.47
N SER A 63 3.27 -7.29 -21.20
CA SER A 63 3.81 -6.22 -20.36
C SER A 63 5.34 -6.34 -20.23
N THR A 64 5.85 -7.56 -20.10
CA THR A 64 7.29 -7.83 -20.11
C THR A 64 7.91 -7.59 -21.49
N LEU A 65 7.24 -7.98 -22.59
CA LEU A 65 7.72 -7.72 -23.96
C LEU A 65 7.83 -6.23 -24.27
N LYS A 66 6.82 -5.43 -23.91
CA LYS A 66 6.82 -3.97 -24.12
C LYS A 66 7.91 -3.27 -23.31
N LEU A 67 8.20 -3.74 -22.09
CA LEU A 67 9.33 -3.24 -21.30
C LEU A 67 10.68 -3.51 -21.99
N LEU A 68 10.81 -4.66 -22.65
CA LEU A 68 12.04 -5.10 -23.31
C LEU A 68 12.18 -4.60 -24.75
N ASN A 69 11.09 -4.17 -25.38
CA ASN A 69 11.04 -3.59 -26.72
C ASN A 69 10.14 -2.34 -26.71
N PRO A 70 10.72 -1.15 -26.44
CA PRO A 70 9.98 0.11 -26.35
C PRO A 70 9.29 0.55 -27.66
N SER A 71 9.63 -0.05 -28.81
CA SER A 71 9.01 0.28 -30.11
C SER A 71 7.57 -0.21 -30.25
N LEU A 72 7.08 -1.06 -29.34
CA LEU A 72 5.70 -1.53 -29.31
C LEU A 72 4.78 -0.47 -28.71
N THR A 73 3.94 0.14 -29.54
CA THR A 73 3.06 1.25 -29.10
C THR A 73 1.71 0.75 -28.62
N LYS A 74 1.19 -0.34 -29.21
CA LYS A 74 -0.16 -0.86 -28.91
C LYS A 74 -0.36 -1.23 -27.45
N THR A 75 -1.59 -1.14 -26.97
CA THR A 75 -1.96 -1.64 -25.65
C THR A 75 -2.41 -3.10 -25.72
N ALA A 76 -2.29 -3.84 -24.60
CA ALA A 76 -2.77 -5.23 -24.55
C ALA A 76 -4.28 -5.34 -24.84
N SER A 77 -5.04 -4.31 -24.45
CA SER A 77 -6.48 -4.22 -24.65
C SER A 77 -6.86 -4.11 -26.13
N GLU A 78 -6.10 -3.34 -26.92
CA GLU A 78 -6.26 -3.24 -28.39
C GLU A 78 -6.03 -4.56 -29.13
N MET A 79 -5.46 -5.56 -28.45
CA MET A 79 -5.14 -6.88 -29.02
C MET A 79 -5.97 -8.01 -28.42
N ASP A 80 -7.17 -7.71 -27.90
CA ASP A 80 -8.08 -8.67 -27.25
C ASP A 80 -7.53 -9.38 -26.01
N PHE A 81 -6.48 -8.83 -25.40
CA PHE A 81 -5.95 -9.23 -24.09
C PHE A 81 -6.22 -8.18 -23.02
N PRO A 82 -7.49 -7.75 -22.81
CA PRO A 82 -7.78 -6.76 -21.78
C PRO A 82 -7.32 -7.31 -20.42
N ARG A 83 -6.79 -6.43 -19.58
CA ARG A 83 -6.63 -6.79 -18.17
C ARG A 83 -8.03 -7.12 -17.67
N LYS A 84 -8.25 -8.35 -17.18
CA LYS A 84 -9.38 -8.59 -16.28
C LYS A 84 -9.11 -7.76 -15.03
N ASN A 85 -9.48 -6.50 -15.05
CA ASN A 85 -9.85 -5.82 -13.82
C ASN A 85 -11.01 -6.67 -13.30
N ARG A 86 -10.88 -7.26 -12.11
CA ARG A 86 -12.06 -7.77 -11.41
C ARG A 86 -13.04 -6.60 -11.41
N LYS A 87 -14.14 -6.72 -12.17
CA LYS A 87 -15.25 -5.78 -12.08
C LYS A 87 -15.86 -6.03 -10.70
N PHE A 88 -15.36 -5.32 -9.71
CA PHE A 88 -16.09 -5.13 -8.47
C PHE A 88 -17.21 -4.16 -8.79
N SER A 89 -18.42 -4.37 -8.27
CA SER A 89 -19.44 -3.33 -8.38
C SER A 89 -18.96 -2.09 -7.61
N SER A 90 -19.36 -0.91 -8.06
CA SER A 90 -19.13 0.35 -7.33
C SER A 90 -19.49 0.20 -5.85
N ASP A 91 -20.60 -0.48 -5.59
CA ASP A 91 -21.16 -0.66 -4.26
C ASP A 91 -20.24 -1.53 -3.39
N GLU A 92 -19.65 -2.59 -3.94
CA GLU A 92 -18.68 -3.43 -3.23
C GLU A 92 -17.39 -2.68 -2.88
N TYR A 93 -16.94 -1.80 -3.76
CA TYR A 93 -15.79 -0.94 -3.50
C TYR A 93 -16.11 0.08 -2.40
N LEU A 94 -17.23 0.79 -2.51
CA LEU A 94 -17.68 1.79 -1.55
C LEU A 94 -17.92 1.19 -0.16
N ASP A 95 -18.55 0.02 -0.08
CA ASP A 95 -18.74 -0.74 1.16
C ASP A 95 -17.41 -1.11 1.81
N THR A 96 -16.42 -1.55 1.01
CA THR A 96 -15.09 -1.85 1.53
C THR A 96 -14.40 -0.60 2.07
N ILE A 97 -14.47 0.52 1.36
CA ILE A 97 -13.89 1.80 1.80
C ILE A 97 -14.57 2.31 3.07
N SER A 98 -15.89 2.23 3.16
CA SER A 98 -16.66 2.58 4.36
C SER A 98 -16.25 1.73 5.56
N GLY A 99 -16.06 0.42 5.37
CA GLY A 99 -15.56 -0.45 6.41
C GLY A 99 -14.11 -0.14 6.82
N VAL A 100 -13.25 0.26 5.89
CA VAL A 100 -11.87 0.69 6.19
C VAL A 100 -11.89 1.98 7.02
N LYS A 101 -12.78 2.93 6.71
CA LYS A 101 -12.96 4.15 7.50
C LYS A 101 -13.28 3.83 8.97
N LYS A 102 -14.24 2.93 9.23
CA LYS A 102 -14.59 2.48 10.58
C LYS A 102 -13.39 1.87 11.32
N VAL A 103 -12.59 1.05 10.64
CA VAL A 103 -11.37 0.48 11.24
C VAL A 103 -10.39 1.59 11.61
N VAL A 104 -10.14 2.54 10.70
CA VAL A 104 -9.23 3.66 10.96
C VAL A 104 -9.70 4.47 12.16
N GLU A 105 -10.99 4.85 12.22
CA GLU A 105 -11.57 5.60 13.34
C GLU A 105 -11.40 4.88 14.67
N GLN A 106 -11.70 3.58 14.72
CA GLN A 106 -11.53 2.80 15.95
C GLN A 106 -10.07 2.65 16.37
N MET A 107 -9.14 2.47 15.41
CA MET A 107 -7.72 2.36 15.76
C MET A 107 -7.16 3.70 16.26
N THR A 108 -7.60 4.83 15.67
CA THR A 108 -7.23 6.17 16.15
C THR A 108 -7.76 6.40 17.56
N GLN A 109 -9.05 6.11 17.83
CA GLN A 109 -9.64 6.21 19.17
C GLN A 109 -8.91 5.31 20.19
N PHE A 110 -8.57 4.09 19.79
CA PHE A 110 -7.78 3.19 20.63
C PHE A 110 -6.42 3.82 20.97
N THR A 111 -5.70 4.34 19.98
CA THR A 111 -4.43 5.06 20.19
C THR A 111 -4.60 6.25 21.13
N GLU A 112 -5.65 7.05 20.99
CA GLU A 112 -5.93 8.20 21.89
C GLU A 112 -6.23 7.77 23.34
N SER A 113 -6.85 6.61 23.51
CA SER A 113 -7.15 6.04 24.83
C SER A 113 -5.94 5.36 25.51
N PHE A 114 -4.87 5.06 24.77
CA PHE A 114 -3.70 4.31 25.26
C PHE A 114 -2.74 5.20 26.10
N LYS A 115 -3.21 5.65 27.26
CA LYS A 115 -2.49 6.60 28.14
C LYS A 115 -1.41 5.96 28.98
N ASN A 116 -1.65 4.74 29.47
CA ASN A 116 -0.78 4.04 30.43
C ASN A 116 -0.49 2.61 29.96
N ILE A 117 0.69 2.09 30.31
CA ILE A 117 1.09 0.72 29.98
C ILE A 117 0.59 -0.22 31.08
N GLU A 118 -0.48 -0.96 30.81
CA GLU A 118 -0.97 -2.03 31.70
C GLU A 118 -0.32 -3.37 31.34
N ILE A 119 0.68 -3.80 32.13
CA ILE A 119 1.46 -5.03 31.87
C ILE A 119 0.57 -6.29 31.76
N GLN A 120 -0.56 -6.31 32.46
CA GLN A 120 -1.46 -7.49 32.50
C GLN A 120 -2.43 -7.57 31.31
N LYS A 121 -2.56 -6.51 30.50
CA LYS A 121 -3.48 -6.46 29.34
C LYS A 121 -2.75 -6.22 28.02
N VAL A 122 -1.46 -6.56 27.94
CA VAL A 122 -0.66 -6.31 26.74
C VAL A 122 -1.20 -7.15 25.59
N GLU A 123 -1.77 -6.47 24.60
CA GLU A 123 -2.19 -7.06 23.34
C GLU A 123 -1.00 -7.67 22.58
N SER A 124 -1.29 -8.65 21.73
CA SER A 124 -0.21 -9.30 20.96
C SER A 124 0.57 -8.29 20.11
N ARG A 125 1.90 -8.48 19.99
CA ARG A 125 2.80 -7.61 19.21
C ARG A 125 2.25 -7.28 17.82
N ARG A 126 1.71 -8.28 17.11
CA ARG A 126 1.11 -8.10 15.78
C ARG A 126 -0.08 -7.12 15.76
N LYS A 127 -0.90 -7.11 16.81
CA LYS A 127 -2.05 -6.19 16.93
C LYS A 127 -1.58 -4.77 17.20
N ILE A 128 -0.69 -4.59 18.18
CA ILE A 128 -0.12 -3.27 18.50
C ILE A 128 0.60 -2.67 17.29
N ASP A 129 1.44 -3.44 16.60
CA ASP A 129 2.13 -3.01 15.39
C ASP A 129 1.17 -2.62 14.27
N THR A 130 0.07 -3.37 14.12
CA THR A 130 -0.95 -3.08 13.11
C THR A 130 -1.73 -1.82 13.45
N MET A 131 -2.07 -1.61 14.73
CA MET A 131 -2.71 -0.37 15.20
C MET A 131 -1.82 0.84 14.94
N ILE A 132 -0.54 0.79 15.35
CA ILE A 132 0.44 1.84 15.08
C ILE A 132 0.55 2.10 13.57
N ALA A 133 0.62 1.04 12.75
CA ALA A 133 0.73 1.17 11.30
C ALA A 133 -0.51 1.84 10.69
N ILE A 134 -1.71 1.48 11.11
CA ILE A 134 -2.96 2.09 10.64
C ILE A 134 -3.01 3.57 11.04
N THR A 135 -2.79 3.89 12.32
CA THR A 135 -2.83 5.25 12.83
C THR A 135 -1.77 6.13 12.15
N MET A 136 -0.52 5.66 12.03
CA MET A 136 0.52 6.43 11.34
C MET A 136 0.26 6.59 9.84
N THR A 137 -0.32 5.58 9.17
CA THR A 137 -0.72 5.71 7.75
C THR A 137 -1.88 6.68 7.58
N ALA A 138 -2.76 6.77 8.58
CA ALA A 138 -3.86 7.70 8.62
C ALA A 138 -3.44 9.13 8.97
N LEU A 139 -2.27 9.32 9.61
CA LEU A 139 -1.75 10.63 10.02
C LEU A 139 -0.66 11.18 9.10
N THR A 140 0.00 10.34 8.32
CA THR A 140 1.16 10.72 7.49
C THR A 140 0.96 10.33 6.02
N ASN A 141 1.70 10.98 5.14
CA ASN A 141 1.77 10.65 3.71
C ASN A 141 2.77 9.53 3.37
N LEU A 142 3.36 8.87 4.37
CA LEU A 142 4.45 7.91 4.16
C LEU A 142 4.00 6.68 3.38
N ARG A 143 4.89 6.15 2.54
CA ARG A 143 4.73 4.84 1.90
C ARG A 143 4.94 3.75 2.92
N THR A 144 4.34 2.58 2.70
CA THR A 144 4.52 1.41 3.57
C THR A 144 5.99 1.06 3.80
N THR A 145 6.85 1.18 2.78
CA THR A 145 8.29 0.93 2.91
C THR A 145 8.99 1.92 3.83
N GLU A 146 8.59 3.20 3.80
CA GLU A 146 9.14 4.27 4.64
C GLU A 146 8.61 4.11 6.08
N LEU A 147 7.30 3.87 6.22
CA LEU A 147 6.63 3.66 7.50
C LEU A 147 7.26 2.52 8.32
N LEU A 148 7.57 1.40 7.67
CA LEU A 148 8.17 0.22 8.33
C LEU A 148 9.64 0.43 8.73
N GLN A 149 10.27 1.51 8.28
CA GLN A 149 11.62 1.90 8.69
C GLN A 149 11.64 2.95 9.80
N LEU A 150 10.48 3.45 10.23
CA LEU A 150 10.43 4.45 11.29
C LEU A 150 10.96 3.89 12.62
N GLU A 151 11.65 4.75 13.36
CA GLU A 151 12.17 4.53 14.71
C GLU A 151 11.62 5.60 15.65
N LEU A 152 11.64 5.37 16.97
CA LEU A 152 11.07 6.30 17.96
C LEU A 152 11.62 7.74 17.83
N LYS A 153 12.89 7.89 17.44
CA LYS A 153 13.48 9.20 17.16
C LYS A 153 12.83 9.94 15.98
N HIS A 154 12.42 9.21 14.93
CA HIS A 154 11.76 9.78 13.75
C HIS A 154 10.37 10.30 14.10
N LEU A 155 9.71 9.62 15.04
CA LEU A 155 8.48 10.07 15.64
C LEU A 155 8.66 11.50 16.22
N TYR A 156 9.70 11.72 17.02
CA TYR A 156 9.98 13.04 17.61
C TYR A 156 10.21 14.10 16.52
N GLN A 157 10.96 13.76 15.47
CA GLN A 157 11.23 14.65 14.33
C GLN A 157 9.93 15.05 13.62
N ILE A 158 9.06 14.08 13.33
CA ILE A 158 7.76 14.31 12.68
C ILE A 158 6.89 15.27 13.51
N ALA A 159 6.84 15.08 14.83
CA ALA A 159 6.04 15.93 15.72
C ALA A 159 6.49 17.40 15.72
N HIS A 160 7.78 17.66 15.43
CA HIS A 160 8.34 19.00 15.37
C HIS A 160 8.46 19.55 13.93
N GLY A 161 7.89 18.86 12.93
CA GLY A 161 8.00 19.25 11.53
C GLY A 161 9.42 19.16 10.97
N ILE A 162 10.29 18.38 11.60
CA ILE A 162 11.68 18.16 11.16
C ILE A 162 11.68 17.03 10.12
N PRO A 163 12.34 17.21 8.95
CA PRO A 163 12.49 16.15 7.97
C PRO A 163 13.17 14.92 8.57
N ILE A 164 12.74 13.73 8.14
CA ILE A 164 13.33 12.47 8.59
C ILE A 164 14.30 11.91 7.55
N THR A 165 15.36 11.26 8.00
CA THR A 165 16.30 10.57 7.12
C THR A 165 16.14 9.07 7.26
N LEU A 166 15.75 8.40 6.18
CA LEU A 166 15.57 6.94 6.14
C LEU A 166 16.57 6.28 5.20
N LYS A 167 17.09 5.11 5.58
CA LYS A 167 17.94 4.28 4.71
C LYS A 167 17.08 3.31 3.92
N LEU A 168 16.62 3.74 2.76
CA LEU A 168 15.90 2.88 1.83
C LEU A 168 16.90 2.00 1.03
N SER A 169 16.40 0.95 0.40
CA SER A 169 17.20 -0.10 -0.29
C SER A 169 18.41 0.46 -1.05
N TYR A 170 19.54 -0.26 -1.01
CA TYR A 170 20.86 0.15 -1.55
C TYR A 170 21.59 1.25 -0.76
N ASN A 171 21.39 1.33 0.57
CA ASN A 171 22.06 2.27 1.47
C ASN A 171 21.93 3.76 1.08
N LYS A 172 20.95 4.11 0.25
CA LYS A 172 20.68 5.50 -0.09
C LYS A 172 19.84 6.09 1.03
N GLU A 173 20.43 7.05 1.74
CA GLU A 173 19.70 7.90 2.66
C GLU A 173 18.77 8.81 1.86
N GLN A 174 17.49 8.78 2.22
CA GLN A 174 16.49 9.67 1.67
C GLN A 174 16.00 10.59 2.79
N ILE A 175 16.07 11.89 2.55
CA ILE A 175 15.43 12.91 3.38
C ILE A 175 13.97 13.01 2.93
N ILE A 176 13.06 12.93 3.88
CA ILE A 176 11.61 12.92 3.63
C ILE A 176 10.95 13.99 4.48
N ASP A 177 10.29 14.92 3.80
CA ASP A 177 9.37 15.87 4.42
C ASP A 177 8.04 15.16 4.65
N VAL A 178 7.74 14.89 5.92
CA VAL A 178 6.51 14.19 6.31
C VAL A 178 5.37 15.19 6.34
N LEU A 179 4.35 14.95 5.50
CA LEU A 179 3.13 15.73 5.52
C LEU A 179 2.14 15.08 6.47
N LEU A 180 1.63 15.90 7.40
CA LEU A 180 0.62 15.48 8.37
C LEU A 180 -0.77 15.82 7.87
N THR A 181 -1.69 14.91 8.11
CA THR A 181 -3.10 15.01 7.70
C THR A 181 -4.01 15.53 8.79
N ASP A 182 -3.51 15.55 10.02
CA ASP A 182 -4.12 16.14 11.20
C ASP A 182 -2.96 16.58 12.09
N ILE A 183 -3.19 17.57 12.97
CA ILE A 183 -2.18 17.96 13.94
C ILE A 183 -2.01 16.79 14.91
N LEU A 184 -0.89 16.08 14.81
CA LEU A 184 -0.47 15.10 15.82
C LEU A 184 -0.35 15.84 17.15
N THR A 185 -1.30 15.64 18.06
CA THR A 185 -1.20 16.23 19.40
C THR A 185 -0.04 15.57 20.14
N ASN A 186 0.59 16.32 21.05
CA ASN A 186 1.60 15.76 21.97
C ASN A 186 1.09 14.52 22.71
N GLN A 187 -0.23 14.42 22.92
CA GLN A 187 -0.86 13.26 23.54
C GLN A 187 -0.85 12.03 22.62
N THR A 188 -1.23 12.18 21.35
CA THR A 188 -1.19 11.08 20.36
C THR A 188 0.23 10.53 20.21
N PHE A 189 1.21 11.43 20.21
CA PHE A 189 2.63 11.07 20.19
C PHE A 189 3.05 10.20 21.37
N LYS A 190 2.74 10.67 22.59
CA LYS A 190 3.03 9.96 23.83
C LYS A 190 2.36 8.59 23.87
N ASN A 191 1.12 8.50 23.39
CA ASN A 191 0.39 7.24 23.36
C ASN A 191 1.00 6.24 22.39
N ILE A 192 1.44 6.66 21.20
CA ILE A 192 2.15 5.78 20.26
C ILE A 192 3.45 5.26 20.87
N ILE A 193 4.21 6.10 21.58
CA ILE A 193 5.40 5.66 22.33
C ILE A 193 5.02 4.61 23.36
N ASN A 194 3.98 4.86 24.17
CA ASN A 194 3.50 3.90 25.16
C ASN A 194 3.11 2.56 24.53
N MET A 195 2.47 2.58 23.36
CA MET A 195 2.13 1.36 22.61
C MET A 195 3.39 0.60 22.21
N VAL A 196 4.41 1.28 21.65
CA VAL A 196 5.71 0.65 21.31
C VAL A 196 6.38 0.07 22.56
N LEU A 197 6.45 0.81 23.67
CA LEU A 197 7.09 0.35 24.90
C LEU A 197 6.35 -0.83 25.54
N SER A 198 5.02 -0.84 25.48
CA SER A 198 4.20 -1.95 25.99
C SER A 198 4.52 -3.26 25.29
N ARG A 199 4.74 -3.23 23.96
CA ARG A 199 5.00 -4.43 23.18
C ARG A 199 6.44 -4.95 23.36
N GLU A 200 7.41 -4.06 23.55
CA GLU A 200 8.82 -4.44 23.74
C GLU A 200 9.07 -4.95 25.18
N LEU A 201 8.01 -5.05 26.00
CA LEU A 201 8.06 -5.44 27.42
C LEU A 201 9.04 -4.58 28.24
N TRP A 202 9.36 -3.37 27.75
CA TRP A 202 10.20 -2.38 28.41
C TRP A 202 9.47 -1.64 29.55
N CYS A 203 8.45 -2.28 30.12
CA CYS A 203 7.63 -1.75 31.20
C CYS A 203 8.36 -1.63 32.54
N LYS A 204 9.62 -2.10 32.62
CA LYS A 204 10.46 -2.05 33.84
C LYS A 204 11.49 -0.90 33.85
N ASN A 205 11.67 -0.19 32.75
CA ASN A 205 12.69 0.85 32.66
C ASN A 205 12.04 2.24 32.67
N ASN A 206 12.70 3.18 33.36
CA ASN A 206 12.43 4.62 33.32
C ASN A 206 12.71 5.21 31.92
N PHE A 207 12.13 4.64 30.86
CA PHE A 207 12.23 5.11 29.48
C PHE A 207 11.31 6.32 29.31
N ASN A 208 11.64 7.41 30.00
CA ASN A 208 10.84 8.63 30.07
C ASN A 208 11.65 9.90 29.82
N SER A 209 12.96 9.81 29.55
CA SER A 209 13.71 11.01 29.17
C SER A 209 13.62 11.25 27.67
N GLU A 210 13.32 12.49 27.30
CA GLU A 210 13.29 12.96 25.90
C GLU A 210 14.61 12.64 25.17
N SER A 211 15.74 12.66 25.89
CA SER A 211 17.06 12.28 25.39
C SER A 211 17.13 10.80 24.95
N GLN A 212 16.50 9.88 25.69
CA GLN A 212 16.45 8.46 25.34
C GLN A 212 15.62 8.22 24.08
N ILE A 213 14.50 8.95 23.91
CA ILE A 213 13.67 8.86 22.71
C ILE A 213 14.44 9.37 21.48
N LYS A 214 15.13 10.51 21.60
CA LYS A 214 15.93 11.11 20.51
C LYS A 214 17.07 10.21 20.02
N GLN A 215 17.63 9.41 20.92
CA GLN A 215 18.74 8.48 20.62
C GLN A 215 18.27 7.04 20.35
N SER A 216 16.97 6.78 20.40
CA SER A 216 16.42 5.43 20.30
C SER A 216 16.48 4.88 18.88
N CYS A 217 16.99 3.66 18.76
CA CYS A 217 16.93 2.85 17.53
C CYS A 217 15.76 1.85 17.53
N ILE A 218 14.79 2.02 18.44
CA ILE A 218 13.63 1.13 18.52
C ILE A 218 12.69 1.43 17.36
N LYS A 219 12.41 0.41 16.55
CA LYS A 219 11.46 0.54 15.43
C LYS A 219 10.06 0.86 15.92
N LEU A 220 9.33 1.70 15.20
CA LEU A 220 7.90 1.91 15.44
C LEU A 220 7.07 0.68 15.12
N ILE A 221 7.45 -0.07 14.08
CA ILE A 221 6.75 -1.25 13.60
C ILE A 221 7.80 -2.31 13.35
N SER A 222 7.66 -3.44 14.03
CA SER A 222 8.60 -4.56 13.97
C SER A 222 8.12 -5.70 13.08
N CYS A 223 6.80 -5.81 12.92
CA CYS A 223 6.17 -6.82 12.08
C CYS A 223 6.41 -6.57 10.59
N LYS A 224 6.51 -7.67 9.83
CA LYS A 224 6.54 -7.63 8.36
C LYS A 224 5.19 -7.17 7.80
N ASN A 225 5.21 -6.57 6.62
CA ASN A 225 4.00 -6.08 5.93
C ASN A 225 2.90 -7.15 5.80
N ASP A 226 3.27 -8.40 5.49
CA ASP A 226 2.30 -9.49 5.36
C ASP A 226 1.56 -9.79 6.67
N THR A 227 2.25 -9.72 7.81
CA THR A 227 1.66 -9.88 9.14
C THR A 227 0.67 -8.76 9.43
N ILE A 228 1.03 -7.52 9.05
CA ILE A 228 0.17 -6.34 9.22
C ILE A 228 -1.09 -6.48 8.36
N ASN A 229 -0.95 -6.85 7.08
CA ASN A 229 -2.10 -6.99 6.18
C ASN A 229 -3.06 -8.11 6.63
N LYS A 230 -2.53 -9.22 7.16
CA LYS A 230 -3.35 -10.29 7.75
C LYS A 230 -4.11 -9.79 8.99
N THR A 231 -3.40 -9.16 9.92
CA THR A 231 -4.01 -8.64 11.16
C THR A 231 -5.02 -7.53 10.87
N PHE A 232 -4.75 -6.67 9.88
CA PHE A 232 -5.70 -5.65 9.42
C PHE A 232 -6.97 -6.27 8.83
N SER A 233 -6.84 -7.37 8.10
CA SER A 233 -7.99 -8.12 7.58
C SER A 233 -8.80 -8.75 8.72
N GLU A 234 -8.14 -9.29 9.75
CA GLU A 234 -8.80 -9.81 10.96
C GLU A 234 -9.57 -8.70 11.69
N LEU A 235 -8.93 -7.55 11.93
CA LEU A 235 -9.56 -6.37 12.55
C LEU A 235 -10.77 -5.89 11.74
N TYR A 236 -10.65 -5.81 10.41
CA TYR A 236 -11.75 -5.43 9.54
C TYR A 236 -12.96 -6.35 9.74
N VAL A 237 -12.75 -7.66 9.78
CA VAL A 237 -13.83 -8.64 9.99
C VAL A 237 -14.46 -8.49 11.36
N GLN A 238 -13.67 -8.28 12.41
CA GLN A 238 -14.16 -8.08 13.77
C GLN A 238 -15.02 -6.83 13.90
N ILE A 239 -14.61 -5.73 13.25
CA ILE A 239 -15.26 -4.42 13.37
C ILE A 239 -16.51 -4.34 12.48
N ASN A 240 -16.45 -4.90 11.27
CA ASN A 240 -17.52 -4.80 10.28
C ASN A 240 -18.42 -6.04 10.23
N ASN A 241 -18.13 -7.09 11.01
CA ASN A 241 -18.82 -8.38 10.99
C ASN A 241 -18.94 -9.00 9.58
N LYS A 242 -17.98 -8.68 8.69
CA LYS A 242 -18.02 -9.06 7.28
C LYS A 242 -16.62 -9.24 6.72
N LYS A 243 -16.45 -10.22 5.82
CA LYS A 243 -15.20 -10.40 5.07
C LYS A 243 -15.04 -9.32 4.01
N PRO A 244 -13.84 -8.73 3.88
CA PRO A 244 -13.60 -7.76 2.83
C PRO A 244 -13.66 -8.43 1.46
N LYS A 245 -14.31 -7.79 0.51
CA LYS A 245 -14.41 -8.27 -0.88
C LYS A 245 -13.15 -7.94 -1.69
N LEU A 246 -12.38 -6.97 -1.22
CA LEU A 246 -11.09 -6.55 -1.78
C LEU A 246 -9.93 -6.98 -0.89
N THR A 247 -8.76 -7.14 -1.48
CA THR A 247 -7.53 -7.30 -0.70
C THR A 247 -7.29 -6.04 0.13
N LEU A 248 -7.17 -6.21 1.44
CA LEU A 248 -6.89 -5.13 2.37
C LEU A 248 -5.39 -5.01 2.64
N GLY A 249 -4.94 -3.77 2.83
CA GLY A 249 -3.63 -3.47 3.36
C GLY A 249 -3.49 -2.00 3.69
N LEU A 250 -2.31 -1.57 4.13
CA LEU A 250 -2.04 -0.16 4.44
C LEU A 250 -2.26 0.77 3.23
N LYS A 251 -2.16 0.24 2.00
CA LYS A 251 -2.53 0.99 0.79
C LYS A 251 -4.00 1.42 0.81
N SER A 252 -4.91 0.60 1.33
CA SER A 252 -6.33 0.92 1.44
C SER A 252 -6.57 2.08 2.41
N VAL A 253 -5.85 2.10 3.55
CA VAL A 253 -5.85 3.21 4.51
C VAL A 253 -5.29 4.48 3.86
N ARG A 254 -4.16 4.37 3.14
CA ARG A 254 -3.56 5.52 2.47
C ARG A 254 -4.44 6.08 1.34
N SER A 255 -5.14 5.23 0.60
CA SER A 255 -6.11 5.68 -0.41
C SER A 255 -7.26 6.45 0.22
N HIS A 256 -7.73 6.05 1.40
CA HIS A 256 -8.67 6.85 2.19
C HIS A 256 -8.04 8.18 2.66
N ASN A 257 -6.78 8.17 3.10
CA ASN A 257 -6.10 9.35 3.65
C ASN A 257 -5.67 10.39 2.58
N SER A 258 -5.25 9.94 1.40
CA SER A 258 -4.80 10.83 0.32
C SER A 258 -5.92 11.75 -0.18
N ALA A 259 -7.17 11.32 -0.07
CA ALA A 259 -8.33 12.17 -0.33
C ALA A 259 -8.48 13.31 0.69
N ARG A 260 -8.10 13.09 1.96
CA ARG A 260 -8.13 14.11 3.02
C ARG A 260 -6.98 15.13 2.90
N ILE A 261 -5.77 14.69 2.54
CA ILE A 261 -4.59 15.58 2.38
C ILE A 261 -4.81 16.58 1.25
N VAL A 262 -5.36 16.13 0.12
CA VAL A 262 -5.68 17.00 -1.01
C VAL A 262 -6.76 18.01 -0.60
N TYR A 263 -7.76 17.59 0.16
CA TYR A 263 -8.83 18.45 0.68
C TYR A 263 -8.30 19.55 1.62
N GLN A 264 -7.44 19.23 2.58
CA GLN A 264 -6.86 20.24 3.49
C GLN A 264 -5.99 21.27 2.77
N ARG A 265 -5.25 20.87 1.73
CA ARG A 265 -4.48 21.82 0.91
C ARG A 265 -5.38 22.74 0.10
N ILE A 266 -6.50 22.25 -0.40
CA ILE A 266 -7.46 23.05 -1.18
C ILE A 266 -8.24 24.00 -0.24
N HIS A 267 -8.70 23.53 0.93
CA HIS A 267 -9.48 24.35 1.87
C HIS A 267 -8.68 25.39 2.65
N VAL A 268 -7.37 25.20 2.91
CA VAL A 268 -6.52 26.30 3.40
C VAL A 268 -6.42 27.43 2.36
N THR A 269 -6.80 27.17 1.10
CA THR A 269 -6.76 28.15 0.01
C THR A 269 -8.13 28.72 -0.33
N ILE A 270 -9.23 28.08 0.10
CA ILE A 270 -10.60 28.42 -0.32
C ILE A 270 -11.52 28.21 0.88
N ASP A 271 -11.81 29.31 1.59
CA ASP A 271 -12.99 29.38 2.45
C ASP A 271 -14.26 29.28 1.60
N SER A 272 -15.28 28.66 2.20
CA SER A 272 -16.68 28.49 1.76
C SER A 272 -17.04 27.32 0.83
N ASP A 273 -18.08 26.64 1.31
CA ASP A 273 -19.04 25.72 0.70
C ASP A 273 -18.73 24.20 0.67
N ASP A 274 -19.44 23.55 1.60
CA ASP A 274 -19.53 22.13 1.93
C ASP A 274 -20.08 21.27 0.78
N GLU A 275 -19.19 20.73 -0.04
CA GLU A 275 -19.34 19.37 -0.56
C GLU A 275 -17.97 18.70 -0.57
N THR A 276 -17.82 17.63 0.20
CA THR A 276 -16.51 17.00 0.34
C THR A 276 -16.06 16.43 -1.01
N ILE A 277 -14.79 16.63 -1.39
CA ILE A 277 -14.20 16.04 -2.61
C ILE A 277 -14.38 14.50 -2.64
N PHE A 278 -14.58 13.88 -1.47
CA PHE A 278 -14.97 12.48 -1.37
C PHE A 278 -16.35 12.20 -1.98
N GLU A 279 -17.36 13.02 -1.66
CA GLU A 279 -18.68 12.97 -2.29
C GLU A 279 -18.60 13.35 -3.77
N SER A 280 -17.80 14.35 -4.15
CA SER A 280 -17.58 14.72 -5.56
C SER A 280 -16.93 13.59 -6.38
N ASN A 281 -15.92 12.91 -5.83
CA ASN A 281 -15.27 11.78 -6.51
C ASN A 281 -16.14 10.53 -6.55
N ILE A 282 -16.93 10.27 -5.49
CA ILE A 282 -17.95 9.22 -5.49
C ILE A 282 -19.03 9.53 -6.52
N ASN A 283 -19.52 10.76 -6.58
CA ASN A 283 -20.53 11.20 -7.52
C ASN A 283 -20.01 11.17 -8.96
N ASN A 284 -18.78 11.61 -9.23
CA ASN A 284 -18.16 11.50 -10.55
C ASN A 284 -17.93 10.05 -10.96
N PHE A 285 -17.46 9.20 -10.04
CA PHE A 285 -17.33 7.76 -10.30
C PHE A 285 -18.68 7.08 -10.57
N ILE A 286 -19.74 7.45 -9.84
CA ILE A 286 -21.11 6.97 -10.08
C ILE A 286 -21.62 7.49 -11.44
N LYS A 287 -21.35 8.75 -11.78
CA LYS A 287 -21.80 9.42 -13.02
C LYS A 287 -21.12 8.84 -14.26
N GLU A 288 -19.84 8.50 -14.17
CA GLU A 288 -19.06 7.86 -15.25
C GLU A 288 -19.42 6.37 -15.45
N ASN A 289 -19.98 5.71 -14.44
CA ASN A 289 -20.31 4.28 -14.48
C ASN A 289 -21.82 3.96 -14.52
N ARG A 290 -22.69 4.98 -14.56
CA ARG A 290 -24.11 4.80 -14.91
C ARG A 290 -24.21 4.57 -16.42
N THR A 291 -24.64 3.37 -16.82
CA THR A 291 -25.02 3.08 -18.20
C THR A 291 -26.19 3.96 -18.63
N PRO A 292 -26.19 4.49 -19.86
CA PRO A 292 -27.24 5.38 -20.36
C PRO A 292 -28.48 4.56 -20.75
N HIS A 293 -29.19 3.98 -19.79
CA HIS A 293 -30.55 3.49 -19.97
C HIS A 293 -31.22 3.37 -18.61
N GLN A 294 -31.79 4.49 -18.15
CA GLN A 294 -32.95 4.62 -17.26
C GLN A 294 -33.06 6.10 -16.90
N ALA A 295 -33.56 6.88 -17.85
CA ALA A 295 -34.25 8.15 -17.64
C ALA A 295 -35.64 7.98 -18.28
#